data_AF-A0A1H0QKK5-F1
#
_entry.id   AF-A0A1H0QKK5-F1
#
_cell.length_a   1.000
_cell.length_b   1.000
_cell.length_c   1.000
_cell.angle_alpha   90.00
_cell.angle_beta   90.00
_cell.angle_gamma   90.00
#
_symmetry.space_group_name_H-M   'P 1'
#
loop_
_entity.id
_entity.type
_entity.pdbx_description
1 polymer ?
#
loop_
_entity_poly.entity_id
_entity_poly.type
_entity_poly.pdbx_seq_one_letter_code
_entity_poly.pdbx_strand_id
1 'polypeptide(L)'
;MALAVVGVLPFLPEGTGNYALAFGPAQGSFAGFFAMFMVLSLTTGIGNGSTFRMIPVIFLNLRFAKVRTGSAEARAQATREGNTEGAAALGFAGALGAYGGFFIPRSYGSSIAATGGPELALWAFAAFYAPCIGITWWYCARRHAEMPCW
;
A
#
# COMPACT_ATOMS: atom_id res chain seq x y z
N MET A 1 3.77 -4.44 5.40
CA MET A 1 2.31 -4.46 5.12
C MET A 1 1.83 -5.83 4.64
N ALA A 2 2.18 -6.31 3.44
CA ALA A 2 1.70 -7.62 2.94
C ALA A 2 2.02 -8.80 3.89
N LEU A 3 3.25 -8.87 4.41
CA LEU A 3 3.64 -9.88 5.40
C LEU A 3 2.89 -9.73 6.74
N ALA A 4 2.51 -8.52 7.11
CA ALA A 4 1.75 -8.28 8.34
C ALA A 4 0.31 -8.79 8.20
N VAL A 5 -0.31 -8.64 7.03
CA VAL A 5 -1.65 -9.21 6.74
C VAL A 5 -1.62 -10.74 6.81
N VAL A 6 -0.61 -11.37 6.19
CA VAL A 6 -0.45 -12.83 6.24
C VAL A 6 -0.15 -13.30 7.67
N GLY A 7 0.64 -12.54 8.44
CA GLY A 7 0.98 -12.87 9.82
C GLY A 7 -0.16 -12.72 10.83
N VAL A 8 -1.31 -12.15 10.46
CA VAL A 8 -2.53 -12.16 11.30
C VAL A 8 -3.25 -13.51 11.24
N LEU A 9 -3.17 -14.22 10.12
CA LEU A 9 -3.87 -15.50 9.89
C LEU A 9 -3.55 -16.60 10.94
N PRO A 10 -2.31 -16.75 11.44
CA PRO A 10 -1.94 -17.66 12.53
C PRO A 10 -2.64 -17.44 13.87
N PHE A 11 -3.12 -16.23 14.15
CA PHE A 11 -3.62 -15.86 15.48
C PHE A 11 -5.15 -15.82 15.56
N LEU A 12 -5.83 -16.15 14.46
CA LEU A 12 -7.28 -16.29 14.41
C LEU A 12 -7.69 -17.64 15.04
N PRO A 13 -8.88 -17.73 15.67
CA PRO A 13 -9.37 -18.99 16.25
C PRO A 13 -9.49 -20.08 15.17
N GLU A 14 -8.99 -21.29 15.43
CA GLU A 14 -9.19 -22.42 14.54
C GLU A 14 -10.67 -22.83 14.58
N GLY A 15 -11.30 -22.95 13.40
CA GLY A 15 -12.74 -23.27 13.26
C GLY A 15 -13.60 -22.16 12.65
N THR A 16 -13.02 -20.99 12.36
CA THR A 16 -13.73 -19.87 11.74
C THR A 16 -13.73 -19.91 10.20
N GLY A 17 -12.99 -20.86 9.58
CA GLY A 17 -12.97 -21.11 8.14
C GLY A 17 -11.84 -22.05 7.66
N ASN A 18 -11.92 -22.55 6.42
CA ASN A 18 -11.00 -23.56 5.85
C ASN A 18 -9.62 -23.03 5.38
N TYR A 19 -9.30 -21.77 5.66
CA TYR A 19 -8.17 -21.01 5.04
C TYR A 19 -7.28 -20.29 6.06
N ALA A 20 -7.37 -20.68 7.34
CA ALA A 20 -6.38 -20.32 8.36
C ALA A 20 -5.04 -21.04 8.09
N LEU A 21 -3.93 -20.40 8.40
CA LEU A 21 -2.62 -21.04 8.31
C LEU A 21 -2.48 -22.05 9.46
N ALA A 22 -2.04 -23.27 9.15
CA ALA A 22 -1.96 -24.42 10.07
C ALA A 22 -0.91 -24.28 11.20
N PHE A 23 -0.44 -23.07 11.48
CA PHE A 23 0.54 -22.76 12.50
C PHE A 23 -0.01 -21.65 13.37
N GLY A 24 -0.43 -21.95 14.60
CA GLY A 24 -1.09 -21.02 15.50
C GLY A 24 -1.63 -21.70 16.76
N PRO A 25 -1.91 -20.96 17.86
CA PRO A 25 -2.62 -21.53 19.00
C PRO A 25 -4.07 -21.87 18.60
N ALA A 26 -4.51 -23.11 18.84
CA ALA A 26 -5.80 -23.63 18.38
C ALA A 26 -7.04 -22.78 18.77
N GLN A 27 -6.98 -22.08 19.91
CA GLN A 27 -8.07 -21.20 20.38
C GLN A 27 -7.99 -19.76 19.84
N GLY A 28 -6.97 -19.43 19.03
CA GLY A 28 -6.60 -18.06 18.67
C GLY A 28 -5.90 -17.32 19.81
N SER A 29 -5.26 -16.19 19.49
CA SER A 29 -4.62 -15.32 20.51
C SER A 29 -4.92 -13.86 20.21
N PHE A 30 -5.71 -13.23 21.07
CA PHE A 30 -6.00 -11.79 20.97
C PHE A 30 -4.71 -10.95 21.03
N ALA A 31 -3.77 -11.32 21.91
CA ALA A 31 -2.50 -10.60 22.03
C ALA A 31 -1.66 -10.69 20.75
N GLY A 32 -1.61 -11.87 20.12
CA GLY A 32 -0.92 -12.07 18.84
C GLY A 32 -1.61 -11.32 17.68
N PHE A 33 -2.94 -11.41 17.60
CA PHE A 33 -3.75 -10.65 16.65
C PHE A 33 -3.51 -9.14 16.78
N PHE A 34 -3.56 -8.61 18.00
CA PHE A 34 -3.37 -7.19 18.29
C PHE A 34 -1.95 -6.73 17.94
N ALA A 35 -0.93 -7.50 18.30
CA ALA A 35 0.45 -7.19 17.96
C ALA A 35 0.66 -7.10 16.44
N MET A 36 0.12 -8.06 15.69
CA MET A 36 0.20 -8.06 14.23
C MET A 36 -0.61 -6.93 13.60
N PHE A 37 -1.75 -6.58 14.19
CA PHE A 37 -2.54 -5.42 13.76
C PHE A 37 -1.80 -4.09 13.99
N MET A 38 -1.03 -3.97 15.08
CA MET A 38 -0.15 -2.82 15.31
C MET A 38 0.96 -2.76 14.27
N VAL A 39 1.61 -3.88 13.94
CA VAL A 39 2.62 -3.95 12.87
C VAL A 39 2.01 -3.58 11.51
N LEU A 40 0.79 -4.06 11.23
CA LEU A 40 0.06 -3.70 10.02
C LEU A 40 -0.17 -2.18 9.99
N SER A 41 -0.70 -1.60 11.07
CA SER A 41 -0.99 -0.17 11.20
C SER A 41 0.26 0.69 11.01
N LEU A 42 1.37 0.32 11.66
CA LEU A 42 2.66 1.00 11.52
C LEU A 42 3.16 0.94 10.07
N THR A 43 3.15 -0.25 9.47
CA THR A 43 3.66 -0.42 8.10
C THR A 43 2.77 0.23 7.05
N THR A 44 1.46 0.32 7.28
CA THR A 44 0.53 1.12 6.47
C THR A 44 0.86 2.60 6.57
N GLY A 45 1.12 3.12 7.77
CA GLY A 45 1.56 4.50 7.96
C GLY A 45 2.84 4.83 7.20
N ILE A 46 3.85 3.97 7.30
CA ILE A 46 5.12 4.11 6.56
C ILE A 46 4.89 4.03 5.04
N GLY A 47 4.09 3.06 4.58
CA GLY A 47 3.76 2.90 3.16
C GLY A 47 3.05 4.11 2.57
N ASN A 48 2.10 4.69 3.29
CA ASN A 48 1.39 5.90 2.88
C ASN A 48 2.33 7.10 2.80
N GLY A 49 3.17 7.31 3.83
CA GLY A 49 4.15 8.40 3.83
C GLY A 49 5.16 8.29 2.68
N SER A 50 5.65 7.07 2.41
CA SER A 50 6.54 6.81 1.28
C SER A 50 5.86 7.10 -0.06
N THR A 51 4.61 6.70 -0.23
CA THR A 51 3.85 6.90 -1.48
C THR A 51 3.53 8.38 -1.71
N PHE A 52 3.13 9.09 -0.65
CA PHE A 52 2.83 10.53 -0.73
C PHE A 52 4.05 11.38 -1.07
N ARG A 53 5.25 10.97 -0.64
CA ARG A 53 6.51 11.60 -1.08
C ARG A 53 6.91 11.18 -2.50
N MET A 54 6.66 9.92 -2.86
CA MET A 54 7.04 9.36 -4.15
C MET A 54 6.32 10.02 -5.32
N ILE A 55 5.00 10.26 -5.20
CA ILE A 55 4.18 10.81 -6.30
C ILE A 55 4.74 12.16 -6.79
N PRO A 56 4.92 13.21 -5.95
CA PRO A 56 5.46 14.49 -6.42
C PRO A 56 6.88 14.38 -6.99
N VAL A 57 7.74 13.52 -6.41
CA VAL A 57 9.12 13.31 -6.89
C VAL A 57 9.14 12.74 -8.32
N ILE A 58 8.23 11.81 -8.64
CA ILE A 58 8.10 11.26 -9.99
C ILE A 58 7.76 12.37 -11.00
N PHE A 59 6.76 13.21 -10.71
CA PHE A 59 6.38 14.31 -11.62
C PHE A 59 7.49 15.36 -11.76
N LEU A 60 8.20 15.67 -10.68
CA LEU A 60 9.38 16.55 -10.73
C LEU A 60 10.48 15.97 -11.62
N ASN A 61 10.83 14.69 -11.43
CA ASN A 61 11.85 14.02 -12.23
C ASN A 61 11.49 13.98 -13.72
N LEU A 62 10.20 13.74 -14.04
CA LEU A 62 9.69 13.79 -15.42
C LEU A 62 9.82 15.18 -16.05
N ARG A 63 9.57 16.24 -15.29
CA ARG A 63 9.70 17.63 -15.77
C ARG A 63 11.17 18.03 -15.90
N PHE A 64 12.03 17.66 -14.95
CA PHE A 64 13.46 17.93 -15.04
C PHE A 64 14.14 17.19 -16.18
N ALA A 65 13.71 15.97 -16.51
CA ALA A 65 14.23 15.22 -17.65
C ALA A 65 14.04 15.98 -18.98
N LYS A 66 12.93 16.71 -19.13
CA LYS A 66 12.62 17.54 -20.32
C LYS A 66 13.44 18.84 -20.38
N VAL A 67 14.07 19.25 -19.28
CA VAL A 67 14.78 20.54 -19.14
C VAL A 67 16.28 20.35 -18.82
N ARG A 68 16.83 19.15 -19.05
CA ARG A 68 18.23 18.80 -18.76
C ARG A 68 19.26 19.78 -19.36
N THR A 69 18.93 20.44 -20.47
CA THR A 69 19.79 21.41 -21.18
C THR A 69 19.18 22.82 -21.25
N GLY A 70 18.38 23.24 -20.25
CA GLY A 70 17.72 24.55 -20.20
C GLY A 70 18.35 25.56 -19.21
N SER A 71 18.00 26.85 -19.36
CA SER A 71 18.41 27.96 -18.49
C SER A 71 17.87 27.84 -17.06
N ALA A 72 18.34 28.69 -16.15
CA ALA A 72 17.86 28.74 -14.77
C ALA A 72 16.34 29.00 -14.69
N GLU A 73 15.78 29.81 -15.61
CA GLU A 73 14.33 30.04 -15.68
C GLU A 73 13.57 28.77 -16.08
N ALA A 74 14.10 28.01 -17.05
CA ALA A 74 13.47 26.77 -17.50
C ALA A 74 13.40 25.72 -16.38
N ARG A 75 14.44 25.63 -15.54
CA ARG A 75 14.42 24.76 -14.34
C ARG A 75 13.41 25.24 -13.30
N ALA A 76 13.29 26.55 -13.08
CA ALA A 76 12.31 27.10 -12.16
C ALA A 76 10.86 26.82 -12.62
N GLN A 77 10.62 26.90 -13.94
CA GLN A 77 9.33 26.55 -14.52
C GLN A 77 9.03 25.04 -14.38
N ALA A 78 10.00 24.18 -14.67
CA ALA A 78 9.86 22.72 -14.51
C ALA A 78 9.48 22.33 -13.06
N THR A 79 10.05 23.00 -12.06
CA THR A 79 9.70 22.78 -10.64
C THR A 79 8.24 23.16 -10.35
N ARG A 80 7.78 24.31 -10.85
CA ARG A 80 6.39 24.76 -10.63
C ARG A 80 5.38 23.80 -11.29
N GLU A 81 5.63 23.44 -12.55
CA GLU A 81 4.80 22.47 -13.27
C GLU A 81 4.79 21.10 -12.59
N GLY A 82 5.97 20.56 -12.25
CA GLY A 82 6.10 19.26 -11.59
C GLY A 82 5.41 19.21 -10.23
N ASN A 83 5.53 20.28 -9.43
CA ASN A 83 4.81 20.39 -8.16
C ASN A 83 3.29 20.46 -8.36
N THR A 84 2.83 21.20 -9.36
CA THR A 84 1.39 21.37 -9.64
C THR A 84 0.78 20.05 -10.10
N GLU A 85 1.42 19.36 -11.06
CA GLU A 85 0.97 18.06 -11.56
C GLU A 85 1.08 16.97 -10.50
N GLY A 86 2.18 16.96 -9.73
CA GLY A 86 2.36 16.06 -8.61
C GLY A 86 1.31 16.24 -7.53
N ALA A 87 0.97 17.48 -7.18
CA ALA A 87 -0.08 17.78 -6.20
C ALA A 87 -1.47 17.37 -6.72
N ALA A 88 -1.78 17.60 -8.00
CA ALA A 88 -3.04 17.18 -8.60
C ALA A 88 -3.17 15.65 -8.62
N ALA A 89 -2.13 14.94 -9.04
CA ALA A 89 -2.09 13.47 -9.03
C ALA A 89 -2.19 12.90 -7.61
N LEU A 90 -1.48 13.50 -6.65
CA LEU A 90 -1.55 13.14 -5.24
C LEU A 90 -2.96 13.33 -4.67
N GLY A 91 -3.64 14.43 -5.01
CA GLY A 91 -5.01 14.69 -4.61
C GLY A 91 -5.99 13.65 -5.16
N PHE A 92 -5.87 13.31 -6.44
CA PHE A 92 -6.70 12.26 -7.06
C PHE A 92 -6.45 10.88 -6.45
N ALA A 93 -5.18 10.51 -6.26
CA ALA A 93 -4.81 9.26 -5.58
C ALA A 93 -5.31 9.22 -4.14
N GLY A 94 -5.26 10.35 -3.42
CA GLY A 94 -5.80 10.48 -2.06
C GLY A 94 -7.31 10.27 -2.01
N ALA A 95 -8.06 10.81 -2.98
CA ALA A 95 -9.50 10.57 -3.10
C ALA A 95 -9.82 9.09 -3.32
N LEU A 96 -9.07 8.41 -4.18
CA LEU A 96 -9.19 6.95 -4.36
C LEU A 96 -8.83 6.18 -3.08
N GLY A 97 -7.77 6.59 -2.40
CA GLY A 97 -7.32 6.00 -1.13
C GLY A 97 -8.36 6.12 -0.01
N ALA A 98 -9.14 7.22 0.03
CA ALA A 98 -10.20 7.41 1.01
C ALA A 98 -11.31 6.36 0.92
N TYR A 99 -11.63 5.85 -0.29
CA TYR A 99 -12.58 4.75 -0.45
C TYR A 99 -12.14 3.46 0.25
N GLY A 100 -10.84 3.29 0.50
CA GLY A 100 -10.30 2.17 1.28
C GLY A 100 -10.89 2.10 2.70
N GLY A 101 -11.21 3.25 3.30
CA GLY A 101 -11.85 3.30 4.63
C GLY A 101 -13.26 2.72 4.68
N PHE A 102 -13.97 2.72 3.56
CA PHE A 102 -15.28 2.06 3.42
C PHE A 102 -15.15 0.61 2.95
N PHE A 103 -14.22 0.36 2.03
CA PHE A 103 -14.01 -0.96 1.45
C PHE A 103 -13.54 -1.99 2.49
N ILE A 104 -12.59 -1.62 3.36
CA ILE A 104 -12.01 -2.55 4.33
C ILE A 104 -13.08 -3.10 5.31
N PRO A 105 -13.86 -2.27 6.02
CA PRO A 105 -14.90 -2.77 6.92
C PRO A 105 -15.98 -3.58 6.20
N ARG A 106 -16.36 -3.16 4.97
CA ARG A 106 -17.35 -3.87 4.17
C ARG A 106 -16.86 -5.26 3.76
N SER A 107 -15.62 -5.38 3.31
CA SER A 107 -15.00 -6.66 2.94
C SER A 107 -14.89 -7.61 4.13
N TYR A 108 -14.49 -7.13 5.32
CA TYR A 108 -14.51 -7.95 6.53
C TYR A 108 -15.92 -8.44 6.87
N GLY A 109 -16.92 -7.55 6.83
CA GLY A 109 -18.32 -7.93 7.08
C GLY A 109 -18.85 -8.97 6.08
N SER A 110 -18.56 -8.81 4.80
CA SER A 110 -18.93 -9.78 3.76
C SER A 110 -18.22 -11.12 3.91
N SER A 111 -16.93 -11.12 4.30
CA SER A 111 -16.17 -12.35 4.57
C SER A 111 -16.77 -13.14 5.73
N ILE A 112 -17.06 -12.46 6.84
CA ILE A 112 -17.65 -13.07 8.03
C ILE A 112 -19.04 -13.64 7.70
N ALA A 113 -19.88 -12.88 6.98
CA ALA A 113 -21.22 -13.33 6.59
C ALA A 113 -21.20 -14.54 5.65
N ALA A 114 -20.25 -14.60 4.72
CA ALA A 114 -20.18 -15.66 3.72
C ALA A 114 -19.48 -16.93 4.22
N THR A 115 -18.52 -16.78 5.12
CA THR A 115 -17.55 -17.85 5.37
C THR A 115 -17.29 -18.15 6.85
N GLY A 116 -17.93 -17.41 7.76
CA GLY A 116 -17.78 -17.55 9.20
C GLY A 116 -16.70 -16.64 9.79
N GLY A 117 -15.67 -16.28 9.02
CA GLY A 117 -14.53 -15.51 9.50
C GLY A 117 -13.94 -14.49 8.50
N PRO A 118 -12.96 -13.67 8.94
CA PRO A 118 -12.37 -12.58 8.17
C PRO A 118 -11.24 -13.01 7.21
N GLU A 119 -10.88 -14.28 7.19
CA GLU A 119 -9.68 -14.80 6.50
C GLU A 119 -9.76 -14.61 4.98
N LEU A 120 -10.94 -14.78 4.37
CA LEU A 120 -11.11 -14.57 2.94
C LEU A 120 -10.82 -13.12 2.55
N ALA A 121 -11.25 -12.15 3.37
CA ALA A 121 -10.89 -10.75 3.18
C ALA A 121 -9.38 -10.51 3.30
N LEU A 122 -8.71 -11.14 4.28
CA LEU A 122 -7.27 -11.01 4.46
C LEU A 122 -6.48 -11.57 3.26
N TRP A 123 -6.89 -12.72 2.72
CA TRP A 123 -6.30 -13.28 1.50
C TRP A 123 -6.52 -12.39 0.29
N ALA A 124 -7.71 -11.81 0.13
CA ALA A 124 -7.98 -10.85 -0.93
C ALA A 124 -7.08 -9.60 -0.83
N PHE A 125 -6.86 -9.07 0.38
CA PHE A 125 -5.95 -7.95 0.59
C PHE A 125 -4.48 -8.33 0.34
N ALA A 126 -4.05 -9.51 0.77
CA ALA A 126 -2.70 -10.01 0.50
C ALA A 126 -2.45 -10.18 -1.00
N ALA A 127 -3.42 -10.76 -1.73
CA ALA A 127 -3.37 -10.90 -3.18
C ALA A 127 -3.34 -9.55 -3.89
N PHE A 128 -4.08 -8.55 -3.40
CA PHE A 128 -4.04 -7.18 -3.92
C PHE A 128 -2.67 -6.52 -3.71
N TYR A 129 -1.96 -6.80 -2.62
CA TYR A 129 -0.64 -6.23 -2.40
C TYR A 129 0.46 -6.80 -3.30
N ALA A 130 0.30 -8.02 -3.82
CA ALA A 130 1.27 -8.65 -4.72
C ALA A 130 1.54 -7.82 -6.00
N PRO A 131 0.53 -7.41 -6.80
CA PRO A 131 0.74 -6.55 -7.95
C PRO A 131 1.24 -5.16 -7.56
N CYS A 132 0.80 -4.58 -6.42
CA CYS A 132 1.32 -3.29 -5.95
C CYS A 132 2.84 -3.33 -5.69
N ILE A 133 3.32 -4.39 -5.04
CA ILE A 133 4.75 -4.63 -4.82
C ILE A 133 5.45 -4.83 -6.17
N GLY A 134 4.88 -5.63 -7.07
CA GLY A 134 5.44 -5.86 -8.41
C GLY A 134 5.63 -4.58 -9.21
N ILE A 135 4.60 -3.72 -9.26
CA ILE A 135 4.65 -2.42 -9.96
C ILE A 135 5.69 -1.49 -9.31
N THR A 136 5.66 -1.38 -7.97
CA THR A 136 6.61 -0.52 -7.25
C THR A 136 8.05 -0.98 -7.46
N TRP A 137 8.28 -2.30 -7.47
CA TRP A 137 9.59 -2.86 -7.72
C TRP A 137 10.06 -2.59 -9.16
N TRP A 138 9.19 -2.82 -10.15
CA TRP A 138 9.51 -2.67 -11.57
C TRP A 138 9.82 -1.22 -11.95
N TYR A 139 9.03 -0.26 -11.45
CA TYR A 139 9.14 1.14 -11.86
C TYR A 139 10.05 1.99 -10.96
N CYS A 140 10.14 1.69 -9.65
CA CYS A 140 10.87 2.53 -8.70
C CYS A 140 12.14 1.89 -8.10
N ALA A 141 12.18 0.56 -7.89
CA ALA A 141 13.22 -0.07 -7.08
C ALA A 141 14.28 -0.90 -7.86
N ARG A 142 14.06 -1.21 -9.15
CA ARG A 142 15.04 -1.96 -9.96
C ARG A 142 16.32 -1.13 -10.18
N ARG A 143 17.49 -1.78 -10.22
CA ARG A 143 18.82 -1.12 -10.42
C ARG A 143 18.95 -0.30 -11.72
N HIS A 144 18.03 -0.49 -12.68
CA HIS A 144 17.90 0.30 -13.92
C HIS A 144 16.48 0.89 -14.06
N ALA A 145 15.87 1.33 -12.95
CA ALA A 145 14.54 1.92 -12.97
C ALA A 145 14.54 3.16 -13.87
N GLU A 146 13.54 3.27 -14.74
CA GLU A 146 13.36 4.44 -15.61
C GLU A 146 13.16 5.72 -14.80
N MET A 147 12.66 5.59 -13.56
CA MET A 147 12.48 6.68 -12.61
C MET A 147 12.91 6.22 -11.21
N PRO A 148 14.18 6.39 -10.81
CA PRO A 148 14.58 6.13 -9.43
C PRO A 148 13.79 7.04 -8.50
N CYS A 149 13.03 6.43 -7.60
CA CYS A 149 12.15 7.13 -6.67
C CYS A 149 12.88 7.56 -5.37
N TRP A 150 14.22 7.58 -5.41
CA TRP A 150 15.14 7.89 -4.30
C TRP A 150 16.32 8.73 -4.77
#